data_AF-A0A960WIH1-F1
#
_entry.id   AF-A0A960WIH1-F1
#
_cell.length_a   1.000
_cell.length_b   1.000
_cell.length_c   1.000
_cell.angle_alpha   90.00
_cell.angle_beta   90.00
_cell.angle_gamma   90.00
#
_symmetry.space_group_name_H-M   'P 1'
#
loop_
_entity.id
_entity.type
_entity.pdbx_description
1 polymer ?
#
loop_
_entity_poly.entity_id
_entity_poly.type
_entity_poly.pdbx_seq_one_letter_code
_entity_poly.pdbx_strand_id
1 'polypeptide(L)'
;MYSKKDIPDLDRAGKLGLYRWWIRMLSIGLFIHPDDEPAEIIDVVTQRKVFDSGAAEKISSIFNEMFDKFEESLVYDSGMAAFYRYNGFHWDKEREEYLIGKN
;
A
#
# COMPACT_ATOMS: atom_id res chain seq x y z
N MET A 1 6.99 -13.74 -8.97
CA MET A 1 7.19 -13.76 -7.50
C MET A 1 8.03 -12.55 -7.17
N TYR A 2 7.52 -11.68 -6.31
CA TYR A 2 8.20 -10.47 -5.86
C TYR A 2 9.18 -10.80 -4.75
N SER A 3 10.29 -10.05 -4.75
CA SER A 3 11.34 -10.12 -3.74
C SER A 3 11.44 -8.83 -2.94
N LYS A 4 12.19 -8.86 -1.84
CA LYS A 4 12.35 -7.70 -0.94
C LYS A 4 12.74 -6.39 -1.64
N LYS A 5 13.55 -6.45 -2.71
CA LYS A 5 14.00 -5.29 -3.48
C LYS A 5 12.91 -4.69 -4.37
N ASP A 6 11.88 -5.47 -4.69
CA ASP A 6 10.78 -5.04 -5.56
C ASP A 6 9.73 -4.28 -4.75
N ILE A 7 9.69 -4.48 -3.42
CA ILE A 7 8.79 -3.76 -2.53
C ILE A 7 9.36 -2.35 -2.26
N PRO A 8 8.64 -1.27 -2.55
CA PRO A 8 9.07 0.09 -2.24
C PRO A 8 9.19 0.31 -0.73
N ASP A 9 10.13 1.15 -0.32
CA ASP A 9 10.23 1.61 1.07
C ASP A 9 9.11 2.62 1.38
N LEU A 10 8.63 2.60 2.63
CA LEU A 10 7.74 3.64 3.15
C LEU A 10 8.51 4.96 3.25
N ASP A 11 8.06 5.96 2.50
CA ASP A 11 8.63 7.30 2.54
C ASP A 11 8.27 7.96 3.89
N ARG A 12 9.26 8.41 4.64
CA ARG A 12 9.11 8.89 6.04
C ARG A 12 8.38 10.24 6.16
N ALA A 13 7.97 10.84 5.05
CA ALA A 13 7.34 12.16 5.00
C ALA A 13 5.80 12.12 5.13
N GLY A 14 5.28 11.78 6.32
CA GLY A 14 3.88 11.99 6.71
C GLY A 14 2.82 11.36 5.78
N LYS A 15 1.62 11.95 5.76
CA LYS A 15 0.44 11.46 5.00
C LYS A 15 0.71 11.29 3.50
N LEU A 16 1.50 12.21 2.93
CA LEU A 16 1.87 12.15 1.53
C LEU A 16 2.80 10.94 1.24
N GLY A 17 3.71 10.62 2.17
CA GLY A 17 4.56 9.44 2.08
C GLY A 17 3.76 8.14 2.11
N LEU A 18 2.79 8.06 3.01
CA LEU A 18 1.83 6.96 3.10
C LEU A 18 1.03 6.79 1.79
N TYR A 19 0.42 7.87 1.28
CA TYR A 19 -0.31 7.87 0.01
C TYR A 19 0.57 7.42 -1.17
N ARG A 20 1.80 7.94 -1.25
CA ARG A 20 2.76 7.59 -2.30
C ARG A 20 3.18 6.13 -2.25
N TRP A 21 3.29 5.55 -1.05
CA TRP A 21 3.63 4.13 -0.93
C TRP A 21 2.56 3.25 -1.56
N TRP A 22 1.29 3.53 -1.28
CA TRP A 22 0.16 2.82 -1.92
C TRP A 22 0.18 2.94 -3.44
N ILE A 23 0.39 4.15 -3.97
CA ILE A 23 0.52 4.37 -5.42
C ILE A 23 1.68 3.56 -6.02
N ARG A 24 2.83 3.46 -5.33
CA ARG A 24 3.98 2.67 -5.80
C ARG A 24 3.64 1.18 -5.84
N MET A 25 2.99 0.64 -4.80
CA MET A 25 2.54 -0.76 -4.78
C MET A 25 1.59 -1.05 -5.96
N LEU A 26 0.60 -0.19 -6.18
CA LEU A 26 -0.33 -0.32 -7.31
C LEU A 26 0.38 -0.25 -8.67
N SER A 27 1.37 0.63 -8.82
CA SER A 27 2.12 0.79 -10.08
C SER A 27 2.96 -0.43 -10.47
N ILE A 28 3.34 -1.26 -9.49
CA ILE A 28 4.01 -2.54 -9.74
C ILE A 28 3.02 -3.70 -9.78
N GLY A 29 1.71 -3.43 -9.85
CA GLY A 29 0.67 -4.45 -9.98
C GLY A 29 0.34 -5.18 -8.69
N LEU A 30 0.68 -4.61 -7.53
CA LEU A 30 0.35 -5.17 -6.22
C LEU A 30 -0.87 -4.47 -5.63
N PHE A 31 -2.00 -5.18 -5.66
CA PHE A 31 -3.28 -4.78 -5.09
C PHE A 31 -3.50 -5.62 -3.83
N ILE A 32 -3.04 -5.10 -2.68
CA ILE A 32 -3.08 -5.83 -1.40
C ILE A 32 -3.84 -5.03 -0.35
N HIS A 33 -4.54 -5.73 0.55
CA HIS A 33 -5.16 -5.13 1.72
C HIS A 33 -4.21 -5.22 2.92
N PRO A 34 -4.15 -4.22 3.82
CA PRO A 34 -3.26 -4.27 4.98
C PRO A 34 -3.60 -5.36 6.00
N ASP A 35 -4.83 -5.89 5.99
CA ASP A 35 -5.23 -7.04 6.80
C ASP A 35 -4.87 -8.40 6.18
N ASP A 36 -4.44 -8.43 4.91
CA ASP A 36 -4.01 -9.68 4.29
C ASP A 36 -2.65 -10.09 4.86
N GLU A 37 -2.47 -11.36 5.18
CA GLU A 37 -1.16 -11.92 5.53
C GLU A 37 -0.30 -12.09 4.26
N PRO A 38 0.76 -11.28 4.04
CA PRO A 38 1.51 -11.31 2.78
C PRO A 38 2.14 -12.67 2.49
N ALA A 39 2.52 -13.43 3.52
CA ALA A 39 3.11 -14.76 3.34
C ALA A 39 2.12 -15.78 2.73
N GLU A 40 0.82 -15.54 2.87
CA GLU A 40 -0.26 -16.43 2.44
C GLU A 40 -0.93 -15.99 1.12
N ILE A 41 -0.50 -14.87 0.53
CA ILE A 41 -1.04 -14.40 -0.76
C ILE A 41 -0.56 -15.30 -1.90
N ILE A 42 -1.52 -15.92 -2.58
CA ILE A 42 -1.32 -16.82 -3.72
C ILE A 42 -1.95 -16.20 -4.97
N ASP A 43 -1.24 -16.24 -6.09
CA ASP A 43 -1.77 -15.87 -7.40
C ASP A 43 -2.73 -16.95 -7.91
N VAL A 44 -3.98 -16.55 -8.20
CA VAL A 44 -5.07 -17.50 -8.52
C VAL A 44 -4.84 -18.27 -9.82
N VAL A 45 -4.09 -17.71 -10.77
CA VAL A 45 -3.84 -18.33 -12.07
C VAL A 45 -2.71 -19.36 -11.98
N THR A 46 -1.62 -18.97 -11.33
CA THR A 46 -0.39 -19.78 -11.25
C THR A 46 -0.37 -20.71 -10.05
N GLN A 47 -1.25 -20.51 -9.05
CA GLN A 47 -1.30 -21.24 -7.79
C GLN A 47 0.04 -21.18 -7.02
N ARG A 48 0.79 -20.08 -7.19
CA ARG A 48 2.08 -19.85 -6.53
C ARG A 48 2.01 -18.64 -5.61
N LYS A 49 2.88 -18.64 -4.59
CA LYS A 49 3.06 -17.47 -3.73
C LYS A 49 3.43 -16.24 -4.56
N VAL A 50 2.76 -15.13 -4.28
CA VAL A 50 3.05 -13.84 -4.93
C VAL A 50 4.40 -13.31 -4.45
N PHE A 51 4.70 -13.51 -3.15
CA PHE A 51 5.87 -12.98 -2.47
C PHE A 51 6.84 -14.08 -2.04
N ASP A 52 8.14 -13.80 -2.10
CA ASP A 52 9.12 -14.55 -1.32
C ASP A 52 9.06 -14.13 0.17
N SER A 53 9.77 -14.85 1.04
CA SER A 53 9.77 -14.55 2.48
C SER A 53 10.27 -13.16 2.79
N GLY A 54 11.28 -12.66 2.05
CA GLY A 54 11.84 -11.33 2.29
C GLY A 54 10.91 -10.18 1.86
N ALA A 55 10.11 -10.39 0.81
CA ALA A 55 9.06 -9.46 0.39
C ALA A 55 7.91 -9.47 1.40
N ALA A 56 7.44 -10.65 1.82
CA ALA A 56 6.37 -10.78 2.80
C ALA A 56 6.74 -10.10 4.13
N GLU A 57 7.92 -10.41 4.68
CA GLU A 57 8.44 -9.77 5.90
C GLU A 57 8.53 -8.25 5.76
N LYS A 58 8.97 -7.74 4.61
CA LYS A 58 9.07 -6.30 4.36
C LYS A 58 7.69 -5.64 4.32
N ILE A 59 6.71 -6.24 3.66
CA ILE A 59 5.34 -5.73 3.60
C ILE A 59 4.74 -5.70 5.00
N SER A 60 4.82 -6.80 5.76
CA SER A 60 4.29 -6.85 7.13
C SER A 60 4.97 -5.82 8.04
N SER A 61 6.29 -5.64 7.92
CA SER A 61 7.01 -4.60 8.66
C SER A 61 6.54 -3.19 8.29
N ILE A 62 6.21 -2.95 7.02
CA ILE A 62 5.71 -1.64 6.57
C ILE A 62 4.28 -1.41 7.08
N PHE A 63 3.40 -2.40 7.04
CA PHE A 63 2.06 -2.28 7.61
C PHE A 63 2.11 -2.01 9.12
N ASN A 64 2.94 -2.73 9.86
CA ASN A 64 3.18 -2.42 11.28
C ASN A 64 3.66 -0.98 11.46
N GLU A 65 4.65 -0.54 10.67
CA GLU A 65 5.15 0.84 10.73
C GLU A 65 4.06 1.88 10.40
N MET A 66 3.14 1.57 9.49
CA MET A 66 2.01 2.45 9.15
C MET A 66 1.07 2.60 10.34
N PHE A 67 0.61 1.49 10.93
CA PHE A 67 -0.34 1.53 12.04
C PHE A 67 0.28 2.00 13.36
N ASP A 68 1.60 1.86 13.53
CA ASP A 68 2.31 2.44 14.68
C ASP A 68 2.42 3.97 14.59
N LYS A 69 2.50 4.53 13.37
CA LYS A 69 2.78 5.96 13.14
C LYS A 69 1.56 6.80 12.81
N PHE A 70 0.52 6.17 12.26
CA PHE A 70 -0.65 6.85 11.73
C PHE A 70 -1.92 6.28 12.34
N GLU A 71 -2.96 7.11 12.42
CA GLU A 71 -4.29 6.62 12.77
C GLU A 71 -4.74 5.57 11.75
N GLU A 72 -5.42 4.54 12.23
CA GLU A 72 -5.93 3.43 11.41
C GLU A 72 -6.76 3.93 10.21
N SER A 73 -7.66 4.89 10.45
CA SER A 73 -8.46 5.54 9.42
C SER A 73 -7.60 6.16 8.32
N LEU A 74 -6.50 6.82 8.68
CA LEU A 74 -5.60 7.45 7.72
C LEU A 74 -4.89 6.40 6.83
N VAL A 75 -4.55 5.23 7.37
CA VAL A 75 -3.95 4.13 6.59
C VAL A 75 -4.93 3.62 5.55
N TYR A 76 -6.17 3.32 5.96
CA TYR A 76 -7.23 2.85 5.05
C TYR A 76 -7.64 3.90 4.03
N ASP A 77 -7.89 5.12 4.47
CA ASP A 77 -8.29 6.24 3.63
C ASP A 77 -7.23 6.51 2.54
N SER A 78 -5.94 6.42 2.91
CA SER A 78 -4.84 6.59 1.96
C SER A 78 -4.79 5.47 0.93
N GLY A 79 -4.97 4.22 1.34
CA GLY A 79 -5.01 3.07 0.43
C GLY A 79 -6.19 3.15 -0.54
N MET A 80 -7.37 3.49 -0.03
CA MET A 80 -8.59 3.66 -0.83
C MET A 80 -8.47 4.82 -1.83
N ALA A 81 -7.99 5.99 -1.39
CA ALA A 81 -7.74 7.11 -2.27
C ALA A 81 -6.76 6.74 -3.39
N ALA A 82 -5.66 6.05 -3.06
CA ALA A 82 -4.66 5.62 -4.04
C ALA A 82 -5.24 4.64 -5.05
N PHE A 83 -6.04 3.66 -4.59
CA PHE A 83 -6.69 2.68 -5.46
C PHE A 83 -7.67 3.33 -6.44
N TYR A 84 -8.54 4.23 -5.96
CA TYR A 84 -9.48 4.95 -6.85
C TYR A 84 -8.72 5.79 -7.86
N ARG A 85 -7.69 6.52 -7.42
CA ARG A 85 -6.87 7.37 -8.29
C ARG A 85 -6.17 6.56 -9.38
N TYR A 86 -5.59 5.42 -9.03
CA TYR A 86 -4.94 4.51 -9.97
C TYR A 86 -5.91 4.02 -11.07
N ASN A 87 -7.18 3.83 -10.73
CA ASN A 87 -8.22 3.42 -11.67
C ASN A 87 -8.89 4.58 -12.43
N GLY A 88 -8.41 5.81 -12.28
CA GLY A 88 -8.96 6.99 -12.97
C GLY A 88 -10.20 7.60 -12.30
N PHE A 89 -10.48 7.22 -11.05
CA PHE A 89 -11.59 7.74 -10.25
C PHE A 89 -11.09 8.58 -9.07
N HIS A 90 -12.03 9.22 -8.39
CA HIS A 90 -11.81 9.86 -7.10
C HIS A 90 -12.66 9.15 -6.06
N TRP A 91 -12.07 8.79 -4.91
CA TRP A 91 -12.81 8.18 -3.82
C TRP A 91 -13.63 9.25 -3.07
N ASP A 92 -12.92 10.21 -2.48
CA ASP A 92 -13.43 11.44 -1.90
C ASP A 92 -12.40 12.53 -2.24
N LYS A 93 -12.82 13.52 -3.02
CA LYS A 93 -11.93 14.54 -3.58
C LYS A 93 -11.31 15.42 -2.49
N GLU A 94 -12.08 15.78 -1.46
CA GLU A 94 -11.59 16.61 -0.36
C GLU A 94 -10.58 15.84 0.48
N ARG A 95 -10.85 14.55 0.76
CA ARG A 95 -9.89 13.69 1.44
C ARG A 95 -8.62 13.47 0.63
N GLU A 96 -8.72 13.27 -0.67
CA GLU A 96 -7.54 13.13 -1.53
C GLU A 96 -6.70 14.41 -1.51
N GLU A 97 -7.32 15.59 -1.64
CA GLU A 97 -6.65 16.90 -1.57
C GLU A 97 -5.91 17.10 -0.23
N TYR A 98 -6.54 16.71 0.89
CA TYR A 98 -5.93 16.68 2.22
C TYR A 98 -4.70 15.76 2.30
N LEU A 99 -4.76 14.56 1.72
CA LEU A 99 -3.66 13.60 1.71
C LEU A 99 -2.46 14.11 0.89
N ILE A 100 -2.73 14.82 -0.22
CA ILE A 100 -1.69 15.35 -1.11
C ILE A 100 -1.21 16.77 -0.74
N GLY A 101 -1.77 17.37 0.31
CA GLY A 101 -1.37 18.68 0.81
C GLY A 101 -1.79 19.85 -0.08
N LYS A 102 -2.88 19.71 -0.84
CA LYS A 102 -3.52 20.83 -1.54
C LYS A 102 -4.60 21.40 -0.63
N ASN A 103 -4.32 22.57 -0.04
CA ASN A 103 -5.33 23.41 0.61
C ASN A 103 -5.81 24.48 -0.37
#